data_AF-A0A3M2X078-F1
#
_entry.id   AF-A0A3M2X078-F1
#
_cell.length_a   1.000
_cell.length_b   1.000
_cell.length_c   1.000
_cell.angle_alpha   90.00
_cell.angle_beta   90.00
_cell.angle_gamma   90.00
#
_symmetry.space_group_name_H-M   'P 1'
#
loop_
_entity.id
_entity.type
_entity.pdbx_description
1 polymer ?
#
loop_
_entity_poly.entity_id
_entity_poly.type
_entity_poly.pdbx_seq_one_letter_code
_entity_poly.pdbx_strand_id
1 'polypeptide(L)'
;MKIGVDFGTSFSSAAFFVNGEVQPITFGNDQQFRTAVFFPDRYVDPSQFVLTAKHEHEIDSAIATQKSFYNSQMALYRARLESIDKGGMAGGYGRDGYSAAKKALLRERVAKPRKVSDEDIRQSTINMLRRRWVSMQRESIAQEGLDVRKANGIFGEDAIEALYNDEDGRIFQSPKSMLGYRLEPHHRDVVVGVISQVLAHIRNTASRQLNKEVTAVVLGRPVEFRGTVGSRDDQQTQDLLERAAKEAGFADVEFLREPSAAAYAYHTQSPHAHAALIIDIGGGTTDIAYAQVGGEVAQPVIHQVWGQGFGGTDVDVDLSISAAMPMFGKDDKHGLPLHAYRSAAQISALSLQRDFVKQDLARVIEPFKTRLKRLKEKGTTVRLNRDIEQLKIDLSGDSYASRELDYIEPELRVTADSNVLETSTRRFLKDFRMLLQKVRAELSNAVPVVFMTGGMSRAPYVQACVCEVFAGSEVVMGDASLGVVAGLAQFAAAQGPGQPAPHTYEGADKGLSIEEILCRD
;
A
#
# COMPACT_ATOMS: atom_id res chain seq x y z
N MET A 1 -16.94 0.29 21.63
CA MET A 1 -16.48 1.59 21.06
C MET A 1 -16.69 1.54 19.54
N LYS A 2 -17.08 2.66 18.90
CA LYS A 2 -17.27 2.77 17.43
C LYS A 2 -16.16 3.64 16.84
N ILE A 3 -15.58 3.22 15.71
CA ILE A 3 -14.49 3.93 15.01
C ILE A 3 -14.84 4.17 13.55
N GLY A 4 -14.23 5.17 12.92
CA GLY A 4 -14.25 5.37 11.48
C GLY A 4 -13.04 4.70 10.82
N VAL A 5 -13.24 4.00 9.70
CA VAL A 5 -12.15 3.35 8.95
C VAL A 5 -12.31 3.68 7.46
N ASP A 6 -11.31 4.36 6.91
CA ASP A 6 -11.14 4.51 5.47
C ASP A 6 -10.26 3.35 4.97
N PHE A 7 -10.90 2.38 4.32
CA PHE A 7 -10.23 1.23 3.72
C PHE A 7 -9.88 1.52 2.27
N GLY A 8 -8.95 2.45 2.02
CA GLY A 8 -8.61 2.94 0.68
C GLY A 8 -7.87 1.93 -0.20
N THR A 9 -7.81 2.22 -1.50
CA THR A 9 -7.08 1.41 -2.50
C THR A 9 -5.58 1.37 -2.21
N SER A 10 -4.94 2.52 -1.99
CA SER A 10 -3.50 2.61 -1.79
C SER A 10 -3.11 2.58 -0.31
N PHE A 11 -3.88 3.25 0.54
CA PHE A 11 -3.65 3.39 1.97
C PHE A 11 -4.94 3.14 2.74
N SER A 12 -4.79 2.63 3.96
CA SER A 12 -5.87 2.50 4.92
C SER A 12 -5.55 3.35 6.14
N SER A 13 -6.57 4.02 6.66
CA SER A 13 -6.49 4.84 7.88
C SER A 13 -7.71 4.60 8.74
N ALA A 14 -7.57 4.88 10.04
CA ALA A 14 -8.65 4.73 11.00
C ALA A 14 -8.58 5.85 12.03
N ALA A 15 -9.72 6.28 12.54
CA ALA A 15 -9.78 7.30 13.57
C ALA A 15 -10.96 7.04 14.51
N PHE A 16 -10.86 7.57 15.72
CA PHE A 16 -11.94 7.59 16.68
C PHE A 16 -12.21 9.03 17.12
N PHE A 17 -13.43 9.28 17.56
CA PHE A 17 -13.83 10.57 18.09
C PHE A 17 -14.01 10.47 19.60
N VAL A 18 -13.19 11.21 20.36
CA VAL A 18 -13.16 11.19 21.82
C VAL A 18 -12.96 12.61 22.33
N ASN A 19 -13.72 13.00 23.35
CA ASN A 19 -13.63 14.33 23.98
C ASN A 19 -13.84 15.52 23.02
N GLY A 20 -14.67 15.35 21.99
CA GLY A 20 -14.96 16.43 21.03
C GLY A 20 -13.94 16.53 19.89
N GLU A 21 -12.92 15.67 19.85
CA GLU A 21 -11.87 15.70 18.85
C GLU A 21 -11.73 14.38 18.10
N VAL A 22 -11.36 14.48 16.82
CA VAL A 22 -10.93 13.35 16.01
C VAL A 22 -9.49 13.01 16.38
N GLN A 23 -9.25 11.76 16.73
CA GLN A 23 -7.95 11.21 17.08
C GLN A 23 -7.63 10.08 16.09
N PRO A 24 -6.58 10.21 15.25
CA PRO A 24 -6.19 9.16 14.31
C PRO A 24 -5.57 7.98 15.06
N ILE A 25 -5.81 6.77 14.56
CA ILE A 25 -5.13 5.55 15.01
C ILE A 25 -3.79 5.48 14.32
N THR A 26 -2.73 5.25 15.09
CA THR A 26 -1.38 5.13 14.54
C THR A 26 -0.98 3.69 14.24
N PHE A 27 -0.21 3.46 13.20
CA PHE A 27 0.34 2.16 12.81
C PHE A 27 1.86 2.29 12.83
N GLY A 28 2.47 1.97 13.97
CA GLY A 28 3.85 2.39 14.24
C GLY A 28 3.92 3.90 14.45
N ASN A 29 4.67 4.60 13.61
CA ASN A 29 4.81 6.06 13.67
C ASN A 29 3.86 6.80 12.71
N ASP A 30 3.16 6.08 11.83
CA ASP A 30 2.32 6.68 10.78
C ASP A 30 0.83 6.67 11.15
N GLN A 31 0.05 7.59 10.59
CA GLN A 31 -1.41 7.68 10.80
C GLN A 31 -2.23 6.91 9.74
N GLN A 32 -1.53 6.30 8.78
CA GLN A 32 -2.07 5.43 7.75
C GLN A 32 -1.01 4.39 7.40
N PHE A 33 -1.42 3.27 6.82
CA PHE A 33 -0.50 2.26 6.32
C PHE A 33 -0.90 1.84 4.91
N ARG A 34 0.03 1.32 4.12
CA ARG A 34 -0.28 0.80 2.78
C ARG A 34 -1.33 -0.31 2.89
N THR A 35 -2.34 -0.28 2.04
CA THR A 35 -3.35 -1.36 1.97
C THR A 35 -2.77 -2.60 1.28
N ALA A 36 -1.77 -3.19 1.91
CA ALA A 36 -1.04 -4.35 1.46
C ALA A 36 -0.94 -5.37 2.59
N VAL A 37 -1.06 -6.64 2.22
CA VAL A 37 -0.89 -7.76 3.14
C VAL A 37 0.00 -8.80 2.49
N PHE A 38 1.04 -9.20 3.20
CA PHE A 38 1.89 -10.31 2.81
C PHE A 38 1.57 -11.52 3.70
N PHE A 39 1.20 -12.61 3.07
CA PHE A 39 1.04 -13.90 3.71
C PHE A 39 2.29 -14.73 3.43
N PRO A 40 3.17 -14.94 4.41
CA PRO A 40 4.24 -15.91 4.25
C PRO A 40 3.63 -17.27 3.93
N ASP A 41 4.27 -18.06 3.07
CA ASP A 41 3.73 -19.36 2.64
C ASP A 41 3.50 -20.33 3.85
N ARG A 42 4.07 -20.02 5.03
CA ARG A 42 3.41 -20.10 6.38
C ARG A 42 4.28 -19.44 7.48
N TYR A 43 3.64 -18.86 8.52
CA TYR A 43 4.30 -18.34 9.73
C TYR A 43 4.74 -19.51 10.63
N VAL A 44 6.04 -19.61 10.92
CA VAL A 44 6.59 -20.54 11.91
C VAL A 44 6.87 -19.72 13.16
N ASP A 45 6.16 -20.01 14.26
CA ASP A 45 6.40 -19.33 15.53
C ASP A 45 7.84 -19.58 16.00
N PRO A 46 8.71 -18.55 16.03
CA PRO A 46 10.10 -18.73 16.44
C PRO A 46 10.25 -19.19 17.89
N SER A 47 9.21 -19.06 18.71
CA SER A 47 9.18 -19.53 20.09
C SER A 47 9.19 -21.06 20.21
N GLN A 48 8.82 -21.78 19.15
CA GLN A 48 8.78 -23.25 19.13
C GLN A 48 10.16 -23.89 18.90
N PHE A 49 11.20 -23.10 18.61
CA PHE A 49 12.56 -23.61 18.43
C PHE A 49 13.17 -24.08 19.77
N VAL A 50 13.53 -25.36 19.83
CA VAL A 50 14.22 -25.98 20.99
C VAL A 50 15.61 -26.45 20.59
N LEU A 51 16.60 -26.21 21.47
CA LEU A 51 17.97 -26.68 21.25
C LEU A 51 18.05 -28.20 21.35
N THR A 52 18.81 -28.80 20.45
CA THR A 52 19.06 -30.24 20.41
C THR A 52 20.53 -30.50 20.74
N ALA A 53 20.88 -31.75 21.09
CA ALA A 53 22.28 -32.13 21.33
C ALA A 53 23.20 -31.84 20.13
N LYS A 54 22.68 -31.92 18.90
CA LYS A 54 23.41 -31.53 17.69
C LYS A 54 23.66 -30.02 17.61
N HIS A 55 22.66 -29.21 17.97
CA HIS A 55 22.78 -27.75 18.00
C HIS A 55 23.80 -27.29 19.05
N GLU A 56 23.84 -27.94 20.22
CA GLU A 56 24.86 -27.67 21.24
C GLU A 56 26.28 -27.93 20.72
N HIS A 57 26.47 -29.03 19.98
CA HIS A 57 27.77 -29.32 19.37
C HIS A 57 28.17 -28.27 18.30
N GLU A 58 27.21 -27.76 17.52
CA GLU A 58 27.44 -26.68 16.55
C GLU A 58 27.84 -25.37 17.25
N ILE A 59 27.23 -25.06 18.40
CA ILE A 59 27.58 -23.90 19.24
C ILE A 59 29.01 -24.04 19.78
N ASP A 60 29.37 -25.20 20.33
CA ASP A 60 30.72 -25.44 20.87
C ASP A 60 31.79 -25.32 19.78
N SER A 61 31.49 -25.82 18.58
CA SER A 61 32.37 -25.71 17.41
C SER A 61 32.55 -24.25 16.96
N ALA A 62 31.48 -23.45 16.95
CA ALA A 62 31.54 -22.02 16.62
C ALA A 62 32.41 -21.25 17.64
N ILE A 63 32.26 -21.53 18.93
CA ILE A 63 33.08 -20.94 20.00
C ILE A 63 34.56 -21.33 19.82
N ALA A 64 34.86 -22.61 19.57
CA ALA A 64 36.23 -23.08 19.35
C ALA A 64 36.88 -22.41 18.13
N THR A 65 36.12 -22.28 17.03
CA THR A 65 36.57 -21.63 15.80
C THR A 65 36.88 -20.16 16.03
N GLN A 66 36.01 -19.43 16.72
CA GLN A 66 36.21 -18.01 17.00
C GLN A 66 37.39 -17.76 17.96
N LYS A 67 37.61 -18.65 18.94
CA LYS A 67 38.79 -18.63 19.80
C LYS A 67 40.08 -18.82 18.99
N SER A 68 40.10 -19.78 18.07
CA SER A 68 41.24 -20.03 17.19
C SER A 68 41.53 -18.83 16.28
N PHE A 69 40.48 -18.24 15.70
CA PHE A 69 40.58 -17.04 14.88
C PHE A 69 41.14 -15.84 15.68
N TYR A 70 40.62 -15.58 16.88
CA TYR A 70 41.13 -14.53 17.76
C TYR A 70 42.60 -14.73 18.12
N ASN A 71 43.02 -15.96 18.45
CA ASN A 71 44.42 -16.27 18.77
C ASN A 71 45.35 -16.01 17.59
N SER A 72 44.91 -16.35 16.38
CA SER A 72 45.66 -16.09 15.14
C SER A 72 45.80 -14.58 14.88
N GLN A 73 44.73 -13.81 15.05
CA GLN A 73 44.75 -12.35 14.93
C GLN A 73 45.64 -11.70 16.01
N MET A 74 45.62 -12.21 17.25
CA MET A 74 46.52 -11.77 18.32
C MET A 74 47.98 -12.04 18.01
N ALA A 75 48.32 -13.17 17.41
CA ALA A 75 49.68 -13.49 17.00
C ALA A 75 50.18 -12.51 15.92
N LEU A 76 49.36 -12.23 14.91
CA LEU A 76 49.66 -11.24 13.87
C LEU A 76 49.81 -9.82 14.44
N TYR A 77 48.92 -9.43 15.36
CA TYR A 77 49.00 -8.15 16.08
C TYR A 77 50.34 -8.02 16.83
N ARG A 78 50.77 -9.04 17.58
CA ARG A 78 52.05 -9.06 18.29
C ARG A 78 53.24 -8.98 17.35
N ALA A 79 53.26 -9.78 16.27
CA ALA A 79 54.32 -9.75 15.28
C ALA A 79 54.45 -8.37 14.60
N ARG A 80 53.32 -7.68 14.37
CA ARG A 80 53.30 -6.33 13.80
C ARG A 80 53.88 -5.29 14.75
N LEU A 81 53.55 -5.36 16.04
CA LEU A 81 54.18 -4.50 17.06
C LEU A 81 55.70 -4.73 17.14
N GLU A 82 56.14 -6.00 17.15
CA GLU A 82 57.58 -6.32 17.16
C GLU A 82 58.30 -5.80 15.91
N SER A 83 57.66 -5.82 14.74
CA SER A 83 58.25 -5.27 13.50
C SER A 83 58.45 -3.76 13.55
N ILE A 84 57.54 -3.04 14.22
CA ILE A 84 57.64 -1.59 14.45
C ILE A 84 58.78 -1.31 15.44
N ASP A 85 58.92 -2.15 16.48
CA ASP A 85 59.98 -2.03 17.48
C ASP A 85 61.37 -2.28 16.88
N LYS A 86 61.48 -3.24 15.96
CA LYS A 86 62.71 -3.60 15.23
C LYS A 86 63.07 -2.62 14.10
N GLY A 87 62.22 -1.64 13.78
CA GLY A 87 62.56 -0.54 12.87
C GLY A 87 62.15 -0.71 11.40
N GLY A 88 61.27 -1.66 11.07
CA GLY A 88 60.82 -1.91 9.69
C GLY A 88 61.75 -2.81 8.88
N MET A 89 61.18 -3.56 7.94
CA MET A 89 61.83 -4.61 7.12
C MET A 89 63.18 -4.17 6.51
N ALA A 90 64.17 -5.06 6.58
CA ALA A 90 65.45 -4.95 5.91
C ALA A 90 65.26 -4.92 4.39
N GLY A 91 65.24 -3.72 3.81
CA GLY A 91 65.16 -3.55 2.35
C GLY A 91 64.85 -2.12 1.94
N GLY A 92 65.89 -1.28 1.86
CA GLY A 92 65.84 -0.01 1.13
C GLY A 92 66.11 1.25 1.95
N TYR A 93 67.38 1.68 1.96
CA TYR A 93 67.90 3.05 2.17
C TYR A 93 67.41 3.87 3.39
N GLY A 94 68.20 3.80 4.47
CA GLY A 94 68.22 4.77 5.57
C GLY A 94 68.76 4.13 6.86
N ARG A 95 69.98 4.50 7.30
CA ARG A 95 70.69 3.87 8.44
C ARG A 95 70.14 4.23 9.84
N ASP A 96 69.11 5.06 9.92
CA ASP A 96 68.51 5.45 11.19
C ASP A 96 67.10 4.85 11.29
N GLY A 97 66.91 3.85 12.17
CA GLY A 97 65.61 3.25 12.44
C GLY A 97 64.58 4.28 12.93
N TYR A 98 63.29 3.91 12.96
CA TYR A 98 62.24 4.81 13.42
C TYR A 98 62.58 5.46 14.78
N SER A 99 62.49 6.80 14.87
CA SER A 99 62.63 7.53 16.13
C SER A 99 61.61 7.08 17.17
N ALA A 100 61.89 7.30 18.46
CA ALA A 100 60.98 6.90 19.54
C ALA A 100 59.56 7.47 19.38
N ALA A 101 59.44 8.74 18.94
CA ALA A 101 58.16 9.38 18.66
C ALA A 101 57.43 8.73 17.47
N LYS A 102 58.15 8.36 16.40
CA LYS A 102 57.55 7.71 15.23
C LYS A 102 57.10 6.28 15.54
N LYS A 103 57.83 5.53 16.38
CA LYS A 103 57.41 4.21 16.86
C LYS A 103 56.14 4.30 17.71
N ALA A 104 56.03 5.28 18.61
CA ALA A 104 54.83 5.48 19.42
C ALA A 104 53.58 5.72 18.55
N LEU A 105 53.69 6.62 17.56
CA LEU A 105 52.60 6.96 16.66
C LEU A 105 52.19 5.79 15.75
N LEU A 106 53.15 4.94 15.33
CA LEU A 106 52.85 3.73 14.58
C LEU A 106 52.14 2.67 15.41
N ARG A 107 52.45 2.53 16.71
CA ARG A 107 51.78 1.58 17.62
C ARG A 107 50.32 1.95 17.86
N GLU A 108 50.02 3.24 18.05
CA GLU A 108 48.64 3.72 18.23
C GLU A 108 47.75 3.41 17.02
N ARG A 109 48.33 3.30 15.82
CA ARG A 109 47.61 2.97 14.60
C ARG A 109 47.36 1.47 14.41
N VAL A 110 47.98 0.60 15.21
CA VAL A 110 47.72 -0.85 15.13
C VAL A 110 46.48 -1.17 15.98
N ALA A 111 45.36 -1.42 15.32
CA ALA A 111 44.13 -1.82 15.99
C ALA A 111 44.29 -3.18 16.68
N LYS A 112 44.03 -3.23 17.99
CA LYS A 112 44.02 -4.47 18.76
C LYS A 112 42.73 -5.26 18.47
N PRO A 113 42.82 -6.51 18.02
CA PRO A 113 41.63 -7.33 17.82
C PRO A 113 40.79 -7.45 19.09
N ARG A 114 39.46 -7.30 18.96
CA ARG A 114 38.50 -7.38 20.06
C ARG A 114 38.17 -8.83 20.38
N LYS A 115 38.20 -9.19 21.66
CA LYS A 115 37.72 -10.50 22.13
C LYS A 115 36.20 -10.45 22.30
N VAL A 116 35.50 -11.40 21.69
CA VAL A 116 34.06 -11.61 21.87
C VAL A 116 33.87 -12.63 23.00
N SER A 117 32.84 -12.47 23.83
CA SER A 117 32.57 -13.45 24.90
C SER A 117 31.97 -14.74 24.34
N ASP A 118 32.20 -15.86 25.03
CA ASP A 118 31.62 -17.14 24.64
C ASP A 118 30.08 -17.09 24.64
N GLU A 119 29.49 -16.30 25.54
CA GLU A 119 28.03 -16.09 25.64
C GLU A 119 27.47 -15.32 24.44
N ASP A 120 28.14 -14.27 23.97
CA ASP A 120 27.73 -13.53 22.78
C ASP A 120 27.79 -14.42 21.52
N ILE A 121 28.82 -15.25 21.42
CA ILE A 121 28.97 -16.22 20.32
C ILE A 121 27.86 -17.27 20.41
N ARG A 122 27.55 -17.77 21.61
CA ARG A 122 26.45 -18.70 21.85
C ARG A 122 25.11 -18.12 21.44
N GLN A 123 24.76 -16.92 21.92
CA GLN A 123 23.48 -16.29 21.61
C GLN A 123 23.32 -15.97 20.11
N SER A 124 24.39 -15.49 19.46
CA SER A 124 24.38 -15.25 18.01
C SER A 124 24.23 -16.55 17.20
N THR A 125 24.85 -17.64 17.64
CA THR A 125 24.74 -18.96 17.00
C THR A 125 23.35 -19.56 17.21
N ILE A 126 22.76 -19.42 18.40
CA ILE A 126 21.36 -19.82 18.67
C ILE A 126 20.40 -19.06 17.74
N ASN A 127 20.58 -17.75 17.58
CA ASN A 127 19.76 -16.93 16.69
C ASN A 127 19.94 -17.33 15.21
N MET A 128 21.13 -17.76 14.80
CA MET A 128 21.38 -18.31 13.46
C MET A 128 20.69 -19.67 13.28
N LEU A 129 20.81 -20.58 14.24
CA LEU A 129 20.18 -21.91 14.20
C LEU A 129 18.65 -21.80 14.20
N ARG A 130 18.07 -20.88 14.98
CA ARG A 130 16.63 -20.59 14.98
C ARG A 130 16.17 -20.13 13.59
N ARG A 131 16.89 -19.22 12.95
CA ARG A 131 16.61 -18.77 11.58
C ARG A 131 16.71 -19.91 10.57
N ARG A 132 17.75 -20.74 10.65
CA ARG A 132 17.92 -21.93 9.78
C ARG A 132 16.79 -22.93 9.98
N TRP A 133 16.39 -23.19 11.22
CA TRP A 133 15.29 -24.10 11.55
C TRP A 133 13.95 -23.58 11.01
N VAL A 134 13.64 -22.31 11.19
CA VAL A 134 12.46 -21.67 10.59
C VAL A 134 12.47 -21.86 9.06
N SER A 135 13.62 -21.67 8.41
CA SER A 135 13.78 -21.89 6.96
C SER A 135 13.52 -23.35 6.55
N MET A 136 14.05 -24.34 7.27
CA MET A 136 13.83 -25.76 6.96
C MET A 136 12.38 -26.20 7.20
N GLN A 137 11.72 -25.65 8.23
CA GLN A 137 10.30 -25.91 8.48
C GLN A 137 9.41 -25.32 7.38
N ARG A 138 9.80 -24.18 6.79
CA ARG A 138 9.13 -23.59 5.61
C ARG A 138 9.20 -24.53 4.39
N GLU A 139 10.35 -25.15 4.12
CA GLU A 139 10.53 -26.07 2.97
C GLU A 139 9.67 -27.35 3.07
N SER A 140 9.49 -27.92 4.26
CA SER A 140 8.72 -29.16 4.45
C SER A 140 7.20 -29.00 4.29
N ILE A 141 6.67 -27.78 4.42
CA ILE A 141 5.21 -27.50 4.53
C ILE A 141 4.61 -27.00 3.21
N ALA A 142 5.44 -26.63 2.22
CA ALA A 142 5.02 -26.16 0.90
C ALA A 142 4.10 -27.12 0.10
N GLN A 143 3.90 -28.36 0.57
CA GLN A 143 3.07 -29.37 -0.09
C GLN A 143 1.56 -29.32 0.27
N GLU A 144 1.11 -28.55 1.28
CA GLU A 144 -0.28 -28.63 1.80
C GLU A 144 -1.26 -27.53 1.35
N GLY A 145 -0.82 -26.50 0.64
CA GLY A 145 -1.69 -25.39 0.21
C GLY A 145 -2.00 -24.34 1.29
N LEU A 146 -2.26 -23.09 0.88
CA LEU A 146 -2.32 -21.92 1.76
C LEU A 146 -3.75 -21.63 2.25
N ASP A 147 -4.00 -21.76 3.56
CA ASP A 147 -5.25 -21.35 4.22
C ASP A 147 -5.09 -19.92 4.78
N VAL A 148 -5.52 -18.92 4.01
CA VAL A 148 -5.45 -17.50 4.39
C VAL A 148 -6.15 -17.23 5.72
N ARG A 149 -7.16 -18.00 6.13
CA ARG A 149 -7.88 -17.76 7.41
C ARG A 149 -7.06 -18.17 8.64
N LYS A 150 -5.99 -18.96 8.45
CA LYS A 150 -5.11 -19.43 9.54
C LYS A 150 -3.71 -18.81 9.48
N ALA A 151 -3.37 -18.08 8.42
CA ALA A 151 -2.08 -17.44 8.26
C ALA A 151 -2.06 -16.09 8.99
N ASN A 152 -0.97 -15.75 9.68
CA ASN A 152 -0.76 -14.39 10.20
C ASN A 152 -0.24 -13.50 9.08
N GLY A 153 -1.06 -12.55 8.63
CA GLY A 153 -0.64 -11.53 7.67
C GLY A 153 0.38 -10.55 8.28
N ILE A 154 1.33 -10.14 7.46
CA ILE A 154 2.17 -8.96 7.67
C ILE A 154 1.50 -7.82 6.90
N PHE A 155 1.38 -6.63 7.50
CA PHE A 155 0.57 -5.53 6.97
C PHE A 155 1.41 -4.28 6.69
N GLY A 156 0.92 -3.42 5.79
CA GLY A 156 1.52 -2.10 5.59
C GLY A 156 2.91 -2.18 4.96
N GLU A 157 3.84 -1.36 5.45
CA GLU A 157 5.18 -1.31 4.89
C GLU A 157 5.97 -2.58 5.14
N ASP A 158 5.78 -3.24 6.29
CA ASP A 158 6.39 -4.55 6.59
C ASP A 158 6.01 -5.61 5.53
N ALA A 159 4.79 -5.53 4.99
CA ALA A 159 4.35 -6.43 3.91
C ALA A 159 5.12 -6.18 2.60
N ILE A 160 5.50 -4.93 2.36
CA ILE A 160 6.28 -4.51 1.21
C ILE A 160 7.74 -4.87 1.40
N GLU A 161 8.29 -4.69 2.60
CA GLU A 161 9.64 -5.14 2.91
C GLU A 161 9.78 -6.66 2.73
N ALA A 162 8.79 -7.44 3.17
CA ALA A 162 8.76 -8.88 2.93
C ALA A 162 8.77 -9.23 1.43
N LEU A 163 8.03 -8.46 0.60
CA LEU A 163 8.10 -8.59 -0.85
C LEU A 163 9.49 -8.27 -1.42
N TYR A 164 10.18 -7.26 -0.88
CA TYR A 164 11.48 -6.81 -1.40
C TYR A 164 12.65 -7.68 -0.97
N ASN A 165 12.51 -8.37 0.17
CA ASN A 165 13.48 -9.33 0.69
C ASN A 165 13.35 -10.73 0.07
N ASP A 166 12.54 -10.87 -1.00
CA ASP A 166 12.23 -12.13 -1.68
C ASP A 166 11.76 -13.22 -0.70
N GLU A 167 10.96 -12.85 0.31
CA GLU A 167 10.41 -13.83 1.24
C GLU A 167 9.38 -14.73 0.53
N ASP A 168 9.43 -16.04 0.82
CA ASP A 168 8.45 -17.00 0.31
C ASP A 168 7.05 -16.69 0.85
N GLY A 169 6.16 -16.20 -0.02
CA GLY A 169 4.79 -15.89 0.33
C GLY A 169 3.97 -15.30 -0.81
N ARG A 170 2.84 -14.70 -0.43
CA ARG A 170 1.88 -14.07 -1.34
C ARG A 170 1.52 -12.69 -0.84
N ILE A 171 1.72 -11.69 -1.69
CA ILE A 171 1.27 -10.33 -1.44
C ILE A 171 -0.09 -10.06 -2.08
N PHE A 172 -0.94 -9.34 -1.36
CA PHE A 172 -2.19 -8.77 -1.86
C PHE A 172 -2.12 -7.26 -1.67
N GLN A 173 -2.27 -6.50 -2.75
CA GLN A 173 -2.34 -5.04 -2.73
C GLN A 173 -3.74 -4.59 -3.16
N SER A 174 -4.29 -3.60 -2.47
CA SER A 174 -5.61 -3.04 -2.75
C SER A 174 -6.76 -4.08 -2.74
N PRO A 175 -6.87 -4.95 -1.72
CA PRO A 175 -7.90 -5.99 -1.66
C PRO A 175 -9.35 -5.47 -1.79
N LYS A 176 -9.67 -4.22 -1.36
CA LYS A 176 -10.98 -3.57 -1.65
C LYS A 176 -11.28 -3.55 -3.15
N SER A 177 -10.30 -3.14 -3.95
CA SER A 177 -10.45 -3.04 -5.42
C SER A 177 -10.57 -4.40 -6.10
N MET A 178 -10.16 -5.50 -5.46
CA MET A 178 -10.36 -6.85 -6.00
C MET A 178 -11.83 -7.29 -5.96
N LEU A 179 -12.62 -6.80 -4.99
CA LEU A 179 -14.02 -7.19 -4.83
C LEU A 179 -14.91 -6.75 -6.00
N GLY A 180 -14.58 -5.61 -6.63
CA GLY A 180 -15.36 -5.12 -7.77
C GLY A 180 -15.03 -5.80 -9.09
N TYR A 181 -14.08 -6.74 -9.13
CA TYR A 181 -13.88 -7.62 -10.29
C TYR A 181 -14.66 -8.93 -10.12
N ARG A 182 -15.01 -9.57 -11.24
CA ARG A 182 -15.65 -10.89 -11.20
C ARG A 182 -14.70 -11.95 -10.63
N LEU A 183 -14.99 -12.41 -9.42
CA LEU A 183 -14.26 -13.46 -8.73
C LEU A 183 -15.04 -14.78 -8.71
N GLU A 184 -14.32 -15.86 -9.02
CA GLU A 184 -14.77 -17.23 -8.74
C GLU A 184 -15.03 -17.42 -7.24
N PRO A 185 -15.99 -18.27 -6.82
CA PRO A 185 -16.40 -18.39 -5.41
C PRO A 185 -15.23 -18.60 -4.43
N HIS A 186 -14.29 -19.48 -4.76
CA HIS A 186 -13.12 -19.76 -3.90
C HIS A 186 -12.18 -18.55 -3.78
N HIS A 187 -11.95 -17.80 -4.87
CA HIS A 187 -11.14 -16.58 -4.83
C HIS A 187 -11.84 -15.46 -4.06
N ARG A 188 -13.16 -15.40 -4.13
CA ARG A 188 -13.96 -14.45 -3.34
C ARG A 188 -13.77 -14.68 -1.85
N ASP A 189 -13.83 -15.92 -1.38
CA ASP A 189 -13.58 -16.25 0.03
C ASP A 189 -12.16 -15.93 0.49
N VAL A 190 -11.18 -16.08 -0.40
CA VAL A 190 -9.80 -15.66 -0.15
C VAL A 190 -9.72 -14.14 0.03
N VAL A 191 -10.27 -13.36 -0.91
CA VAL A 191 -10.26 -11.89 -0.84
C VAL A 191 -10.99 -11.38 0.41
N VAL A 192 -12.16 -11.94 0.73
CA VAL A 192 -12.89 -11.62 1.97
C VAL A 192 -12.03 -11.92 3.21
N GLY A 193 -11.34 -13.06 3.22
CA GLY A 193 -10.41 -13.41 4.31
C GLY A 193 -9.25 -12.43 4.44
N VAL A 194 -8.65 -11.98 3.32
CA VAL A 194 -7.59 -10.96 3.32
C VAL A 194 -8.10 -9.65 3.91
N ILE A 195 -9.26 -9.17 3.45
CA ILE A 195 -9.87 -7.93 3.95
C ILE A 195 -10.18 -8.04 5.44
N SER A 196 -10.75 -9.17 5.87
CA SER A 196 -11.04 -9.46 7.27
C SER A 196 -9.79 -9.33 8.14
N GLN A 197 -8.64 -9.84 7.68
CA GLN A 197 -7.39 -9.70 8.41
C GLN A 197 -6.90 -8.25 8.53
N VAL A 198 -7.04 -7.45 7.46
CA VAL A 198 -6.68 -6.02 7.54
C VAL A 198 -7.57 -5.28 8.53
N LEU A 199 -8.89 -5.52 8.45
CA LEU A 199 -9.86 -4.92 9.36
C LEU A 199 -9.64 -5.38 10.81
N ALA A 200 -9.27 -6.64 11.02
CA ALA A 200 -8.92 -7.16 12.34
C ALA A 200 -7.63 -6.52 12.87
N HIS A 201 -6.62 -6.31 12.01
CA HIS A 201 -5.41 -5.57 12.37
C HIS A 201 -5.76 -4.14 12.84
N ILE A 202 -6.57 -3.41 12.09
CA ILE A 202 -7.05 -2.07 12.44
C ILE A 202 -7.79 -2.09 13.79
N ARG A 203 -8.77 -2.98 13.95
CA ARG A 203 -9.57 -3.12 15.18
C ARG A 203 -8.71 -3.41 16.40
N ASN A 204 -7.76 -4.34 16.27
CA ASN A 204 -6.89 -4.76 17.36
C ASN A 204 -5.92 -3.63 17.74
N THR A 205 -5.35 -2.93 16.77
CA THR A 205 -4.48 -1.77 16.99
C THR A 205 -5.25 -0.63 17.67
N ALA A 206 -6.45 -0.30 17.19
CA ALA A 206 -7.34 0.68 17.78
C ALA A 206 -7.70 0.32 19.24
N SER A 207 -8.08 -0.93 19.49
CA SER A 207 -8.47 -1.39 20.83
C SER A 207 -7.33 -1.28 21.85
N ARG A 208 -6.10 -1.57 21.42
CA ARG A 208 -4.90 -1.40 22.27
C ARG A 208 -4.65 0.08 22.59
N GLN A 209 -4.71 0.97 21.60
CA GLN A 209 -4.47 2.41 21.80
C GLN A 209 -5.53 3.07 22.68
N LEU A 210 -6.79 2.66 22.52
CA LEU A 210 -7.91 3.16 23.30
C LEU A 210 -8.01 2.55 24.71
N ASN A 211 -7.26 1.47 24.97
CA ASN A 211 -7.44 0.60 26.14
C ASN A 211 -8.92 0.21 26.36
N LYS A 212 -9.64 -0.03 25.26
CA LYS A 212 -11.08 -0.35 25.23
C LYS A 212 -11.38 -1.23 24.03
N GLU A 213 -12.34 -2.13 24.18
CA GLU A 213 -12.78 -2.97 23.07
C GLU A 213 -13.50 -2.15 21.99
N VAL A 214 -12.98 -2.22 20.76
CA VAL A 214 -13.64 -1.71 19.57
C VAL A 214 -14.54 -2.80 18.99
N THR A 215 -15.84 -2.54 19.00
CA THR A 215 -16.89 -3.49 18.63
C THR A 215 -17.72 -3.04 17.43
N ALA A 216 -17.60 -1.78 17.01
CA ALA A 216 -18.38 -1.20 15.92
C ALA A 216 -17.52 -0.37 14.98
N VAL A 217 -17.90 -0.29 13.71
CA VAL A 217 -17.16 0.46 12.69
C VAL A 217 -18.10 1.19 11.72
N VAL A 218 -17.71 2.40 11.32
CA VAL A 218 -18.20 3.07 10.12
C VAL A 218 -17.13 2.91 9.04
N LEU A 219 -17.44 2.15 8.00
CA LEU A 219 -16.57 1.95 6.84
C LEU A 219 -16.89 2.96 5.75
N GLY A 220 -15.83 3.61 5.24
CA GLY A 220 -15.93 4.36 3.99
C GLY A 220 -16.25 3.44 2.82
N ARG A 221 -17.19 3.84 1.96
CA ARG A 221 -17.42 3.23 0.64
C ARG A 221 -17.41 4.28 -0.48
N PRO A 222 -16.97 3.95 -1.69
CA PRO A 222 -17.15 4.85 -2.82
C PRO A 222 -18.64 4.98 -3.18
N VAL A 223 -18.99 5.97 -3.99
CA VAL A 223 -20.36 6.09 -4.55
C VAL A 223 -20.62 4.91 -5.47
N GLU A 224 -19.65 4.53 -6.29
CA GLU A 224 -19.67 3.33 -7.14
C GLU A 224 -18.37 2.53 -6.95
N PHE A 225 -18.44 1.21 -6.78
CA PHE A 225 -17.23 0.39 -6.67
C PHE A 225 -16.53 0.25 -8.03
N ARG A 226 -15.20 0.15 -8.03
CA ARG A 226 -14.42 -0.07 -9.27
C ARG A 226 -14.69 -1.45 -9.85
N GLY A 227 -15.04 -1.52 -11.13
CA GLY A 227 -15.14 -2.78 -11.89
C GLY A 227 -16.52 -3.43 -11.86
N THR A 228 -17.44 -2.90 -11.07
CA THR A 228 -18.85 -3.30 -11.05
C THR A 228 -19.58 -2.70 -12.26
N VAL A 229 -20.56 -3.43 -12.82
CA VAL A 229 -21.41 -2.91 -13.89
C VAL A 229 -22.85 -2.83 -13.38
N GLY A 230 -23.22 -1.67 -12.85
CA GLY A 230 -24.57 -1.38 -12.36
C GLY A 230 -24.79 -1.64 -10.86
N SER A 231 -25.93 -1.19 -10.35
CA SER A 231 -26.22 -1.10 -8.92
C SER A 231 -26.26 -2.45 -8.17
N ARG A 232 -26.59 -3.56 -8.85
CA ARG A 232 -26.65 -4.90 -8.23
C ARG A 232 -25.27 -5.42 -7.82
N ASP A 233 -24.26 -5.19 -8.65
CA ASP A 233 -22.88 -5.61 -8.37
C ASP A 233 -22.26 -4.77 -7.23
N ASP A 234 -22.71 -3.52 -7.10
CA ASP A 234 -22.31 -2.60 -6.05
C ASP A 234 -22.80 -3.04 -4.66
N GLN A 235 -24.07 -3.44 -4.56
CA GLN A 235 -24.62 -3.99 -3.31
C GLN A 235 -23.90 -5.29 -2.94
N GLN A 236 -23.66 -6.18 -3.90
CA GLN A 236 -22.91 -7.41 -3.66
C GLN A 236 -21.49 -7.13 -3.12
N THR A 237 -20.83 -6.10 -3.66
CA THR A 237 -19.48 -5.70 -3.21
C THR A 237 -19.53 -5.18 -1.77
N GLN A 238 -20.53 -4.37 -1.42
CA GLN A 238 -20.75 -3.91 -0.05
C GLN A 238 -21.03 -5.08 0.90
N ASP A 239 -21.87 -6.05 0.52
CA ASP A 239 -22.19 -7.22 1.34
C ASP A 239 -20.94 -8.07 1.66
N LEU A 240 -20.02 -8.19 0.70
CA LEU A 240 -18.74 -8.88 0.90
C LEU A 240 -17.82 -8.13 1.86
N LEU A 241 -17.81 -6.79 1.79
CA LEU A 241 -17.05 -5.95 2.71
C LEU A 241 -17.65 -6.00 4.12
N GLU A 242 -18.97 -5.99 4.25
CA GLU A 242 -19.68 -6.15 5.52
C GLU A 242 -19.39 -7.50 6.14
N ARG A 243 -19.43 -8.57 5.34
CA ARG A 243 -19.04 -9.92 5.76
C ARG A 243 -17.60 -9.94 6.27
N ALA A 244 -16.66 -9.33 5.55
CA ALA A 244 -15.26 -9.26 5.98
C ALA A 244 -15.11 -8.52 7.31
N ALA A 245 -15.85 -7.43 7.53
CA ALA A 245 -15.84 -6.68 8.78
C ALA A 245 -16.43 -7.49 9.95
N LYS A 246 -17.51 -8.25 9.72
CA LYS A 246 -18.06 -9.17 10.71
C LYS A 246 -17.09 -10.31 11.04
N GLU A 247 -16.43 -10.89 10.02
CA GLU A 247 -15.37 -11.90 10.21
C GLU A 247 -14.15 -11.33 10.96
N ALA A 248 -13.84 -10.04 10.77
CA ALA A 248 -12.82 -9.32 11.53
C ALA A 248 -13.22 -9.10 13.00
N GLY A 249 -14.50 -9.34 13.32
CA GLY A 249 -15.13 -9.28 14.64
C GLY A 249 -15.59 -7.88 15.05
N PHE A 250 -16.05 -7.08 14.09
CA PHE A 250 -16.96 -5.97 14.37
C PHE A 250 -18.39 -6.53 14.50
N ALA A 251 -19.09 -6.19 15.58
CA ALA A 251 -20.47 -6.59 15.83
C ALA A 251 -21.48 -5.70 15.08
N ASP A 252 -21.16 -4.41 14.94
CA ASP A 252 -21.96 -3.42 14.21
C ASP A 252 -21.12 -2.79 13.10
N VAL A 253 -21.65 -2.79 11.88
CA VAL A 253 -20.97 -2.32 10.66
C VAL A 253 -21.92 -1.39 9.94
N GLU A 254 -21.50 -0.14 9.80
CA GLU A 254 -22.21 0.88 9.05
C GLU A 254 -21.34 1.38 7.89
N PHE A 255 -21.97 1.83 6.82
CA PHE A 255 -21.28 2.39 5.66
C PHE A 255 -21.62 3.86 5.48
N LEU A 256 -20.61 4.67 5.19
CA LEU A 256 -20.79 6.05 4.76
C LEU A 256 -20.06 6.26 3.44
N ARG A 257 -20.70 6.96 2.50
CA ARG A 257 -20.06 7.33 1.24
C ARG A 257 -18.86 8.24 1.53
N GLU A 258 -17.71 7.91 0.95
CA GLU A 258 -16.44 8.62 1.11
C GLU A 258 -16.56 10.16 0.91
N PRO A 259 -17.23 10.69 -0.14
CA PRO A 259 -17.37 12.14 -0.29
C PRO A 259 -18.33 12.75 0.74
N SER A 260 -19.30 11.99 1.26
CA SER A 260 -20.14 12.42 2.38
C SER A 260 -19.33 12.49 3.68
N ALA A 261 -18.44 11.53 3.93
CA ALA A 261 -17.53 11.57 5.06
C ALA A 261 -16.60 12.79 4.98
N ALA A 262 -15.98 13.03 3.82
CA ALA A 262 -15.20 14.25 3.61
C ALA A 262 -16.01 15.54 3.85
N ALA A 263 -17.32 15.56 3.52
CA ALA A 263 -18.21 16.66 3.87
C ALA A 263 -18.36 16.86 5.39
N TYR A 264 -18.46 15.78 6.19
CA TYR A 264 -18.47 15.89 7.66
C TYR A 264 -17.18 16.53 8.18
N ALA A 265 -16.02 16.09 7.69
CA ALA A 265 -14.75 16.68 8.08
C ALA A 265 -14.69 18.18 7.74
N TYR A 266 -15.07 18.55 6.53
CA TYR A 266 -15.07 19.95 6.09
C TYR A 266 -16.11 20.81 6.83
N HIS A 267 -17.27 20.23 7.17
CA HIS A 267 -18.31 20.88 7.97
C HIS A 267 -17.77 21.38 9.30
N THR A 268 -17.02 20.54 10.02
CA THR A 268 -16.46 20.92 11.32
C THR A 268 -15.35 21.99 11.26
N GLN A 269 -14.73 22.16 10.08
CA GLN A 269 -13.71 23.17 9.83
C GLN A 269 -14.31 24.50 9.34
N SER A 270 -15.62 24.52 9.04
CA SER A 270 -16.31 25.62 8.37
C SER A 270 -17.17 26.40 9.36
N PRO A 271 -16.77 27.62 9.80
CA PRO A 271 -17.55 28.37 10.79
C PRO A 271 -18.88 28.90 10.25
N HIS A 272 -18.98 29.13 8.94
CA HIS A 272 -20.17 29.69 8.30
C HIS A 272 -20.81 28.70 7.33
N ALA A 273 -22.15 28.66 7.33
CA ALA A 273 -22.92 27.81 6.44
C ALA A 273 -22.74 28.26 4.98
N HIS A 274 -22.27 27.36 4.12
CA HIS A 274 -22.15 27.60 2.68
C HIS A 274 -22.32 26.30 1.87
N ALA A 275 -22.56 26.45 0.57
CA ALA A 275 -22.65 25.34 -0.36
C ALA A 275 -21.24 24.91 -0.79
N ALA A 276 -20.95 23.62 -0.71
CA ALA A 276 -19.67 23.03 -1.05
C ALA A 276 -19.83 21.84 -2.01
N LEU A 277 -18.88 21.73 -2.94
CA LEU A 277 -18.69 20.58 -3.80
C LEU A 277 -17.45 19.82 -3.32
N ILE A 278 -17.67 18.70 -2.66
CA ILE A 278 -16.63 17.83 -2.14
C ILE A 278 -16.21 16.88 -3.25
N ILE A 279 -14.92 16.88 -3.61
CA ILE A 279 -14.35 16.02 -4.65
C ILE A 279 -13.25 15.16 -4.01
N ASP A 280 -13.53 13.88 -3.82
CA ASP A 280 -12.58 12.88 -3.35
C ASP A 280 -12.02 12.09 -4.54
N ILE A 281 -10.70 12.11 -4.70
CA ILE A 281 -10.01 11.48 -5.83
C ILE A 281 -8.97 10.52 -5.28
N GLY A 282 -9.38 9.26 -5.18
CA GLY A 282 -8.58 8.18 -4.67
C GLY A 282 -7.75 7.47 -5.74
N GLY A 283 -7.18 6.32 -5.36
CA GLY A 283 -6.50 5.43 -6.30
C GLY A 283 -7.47 4.72 -7.24
N GLY A 284 -8.60 4.23 -6.73
CA GLY A 284 -9.53 3.39 -7.49
C GLY A 284 -10.79 4.09 -8.01
N THR A 285 -11.20 5.19 -7.37
CA THR A 285 -12.48 5.85 -7.59
C THR A 285 -12.34 7.38 -7.53
N THR A 286 -13.32 8.05 -8.14
CA THR A 286 -13.50 9.51 -8.09
C THR A 286 -14.93 9.76 -7.67
N ASP A 287 -15.11 10.39 -6.52
CA ASP A 287 -16.38 10.50 -5.83
C ASP A 287 -16.65 11.97 -5.45
N ILE A 288 -17.87 12.43 -5.68
CA ILE A 288 -18.27 13.83 -5.56
C ILE A 288 -19.54 13.93 -4.73
N ALA A 289 -19.60 14.87 -3.80
CA ALA A 289 -20.82 15.22 -3.07
C ALA A 289 -21.08 16.73 -3.12
N TYR A 290 -22.31 17.12 -3.41
CA TYR A 290 -22.78 18.47 -3.21
C TYR A 290 -23.49 18.57 -1.87
N ALA A 291 -23.03 19.46 -1.01
CA ALA A 291 -23.48 19.55 0.37
C ALA A 291 -23.59 21.00 0.87
N GLN A 292 -24.48 21.22 1.82
CA GLN A 292 -24.42 22.40 2.69
C GLN A 292 -23.57 22.06 3.91
N VAL A 293 -22.52 22.84 4.15
CA VAL A 293 -21.54 22.63 5.22
C VAL A 293 -21.35 23.90 6.06
N GLY A 294 -20.87 23.74 7.29
CA GLY A 294 -20.58 24.79 8.25
C GLY A 294 -21.81 25.38 8.97
N GLY A 295 -21.54 26.37 9.81
CA GLY A 295 -22.56 27.01 10.66
C GLY A 295 -22.90 26.20 11.91
N GLU A 296 -23.98 26.57 12.60
CA GLU A 296 -24.36 25.97 13.89
C GLU A 296 -25.17 24.67 13.77
N VAL A 297 -25.36 24.16 12.54
CA VAL A 297 -26.08 22.89 12.34
C VAL A 297 -25.20 21.70 12.73
N ALA A 298 -25.81 20.68 13.34
CA ALA A 298 -25.07 19.56 13.91
C ALA A 298 -24.31 18.70 12.87
N GLN A 299 -24.78 18.66 11.63
CA GLN A 299 -24.21 17.85 10.55
C GLN A 299 -24.43 18.50 9.19
N PRO A 300 -23.58 18.20 8.18
CA PRO A 300 -23.80 18.69 6.83
C PRO A 300 -25.08 18.10 6.22
N VAL A 301 -25.67 18.82 5.28
CA VAL A 301 -26.79 18.33 4.47
C VAL A 301 -26.25 17.90 3.12
N ILE A 302 -26.24 16.60 2.84
CA ILE A 302 -25.83 16.06 1.54
C ILE A 302 -27.02 16.16 0.58
N HIS A 303 -26.89 16.96 -0.47
CA HIS A 303 -27.95 17.14 -1.46
C HIS A 303 -27.88 16.10 -2.57
N GLN A 304 -26.68 15.83 -3.07
CA GLN A 304 -26.49 14.92 -4.19
C GLN A 304 -25.07 14.34 -4.17
N VAL A 305 -24.91 13.15 -4.73
CA VAL A 305 -23.60 12.51 -4.93
C VAL A 305 -23.46 11.96 -6.34
N TRP A 306 -22.22 11.87 -6.79
CA TRP A 306 -21.81 11.24 -8.05
C TRP A 306 -20.53 10.47 -7.78
N GLY A 307 -20.28 9.40 -8.51
CA GLY A 307 -18.96 8.81 -8.52
C GLY A 307 -18.79 7.86 -9.67
N GLN A 308 -17.54 7.54 -9.95
CA GLN A 308 -17.16 6.59 -10.99
C GLN A 308 -15.92 5.79 -10.56
N GLY A 309 -15.86 4.55 -11.03
CA GLY A 309 -14.80 3.58 -10.73
C GLY A 309 -13.44 3.83 -11.43
N PHE A 310 -12.99 5.08 -11.53
CA PHE A 310 -11.66 5.43 -12.05
C PHE A 310 -10.90 6.37 -11.08
N GLY A 311 -9.58 6.31 -11.07
CA GLY A 311 -8.75 7.12 -10.19
C GLY A 311 -7.27 7.10 -10.56
N GLY A 312 -6.40 7.37 -9.58
CA GLY A 312 -4.95 7.43 -9.78
C GLY A 312 -4.32 6.15 -10.32
N THR A 313 -4.93 4.98 -10.09
CA THR A 313 -4.44 3.67 -10.58
C THR A 313 -4.62 3.50 -12.08
N ASP A 314 -5.57 4.19 -12.71
CA ASP A 314 -5.71 4.18 -14.18
C ASP A 314 -4.52 4.88 -14.83
N VAL A 315 -4.05 5.97 -14.22
CA VAL A 315 -2.82 6.66 -14.65
C VAL A 315 -1.59 5.78 -14.42
N ASP A 316 -1.53 5.02 -13.32
CA ASP A 316 -0.43 4.07 -13.07
C ASP A 316 -0.37 2.99 -14.15
N VAL A 317 -1.52 2.46 -14.56
CA VAL A 317 -1.60 1.45 -15.63
C VAL A 317 -1.15 2.04 -16.97
N ASP A 318 -1.68 3.20 -17.36
CA ASP A 318 -1.33 3.81 -18.64
C ASP A 318 0.13 4.32 -18.66
N LEU A 319 0.67 4.78 -17.51
CA LEU A 319 2.08 5.12 -17.37
C LEU A 319 2.97 3.88 -17.43
N SER A 320 2.58 2.78 -16.79
CA SER A 320 3.29 1.50 -16.89
C SER A 320 3.34 1.04 -18.34
N ILE A 321 2.23 1.13 -19.06
CA ILE A 321 2.14 0.78 -20.47
C ILE A 321 3.07 1.66 -21.31
N SER A 322 3.13 2.96 -21.06
CA SER A 322 3.89 3.90 -21.87
C SER A 322 5.39 3.90 -21.54
N ALA A 323 5.76 3.82 -20.26
CA ALA A 323 7.14 3.96 -19.79
C ALA A 323 7.83 2.62 -19.51
N ALA A 324 7.14 1.65 -18.90
CA ALA A 324 7.76 0.40 -18.43
C ALA A 324 7.69 -0.73 -19.45
N MET A 325 6.49 -1.01 -19.96
CA MET A 325 6.21 -2.16 -20.82
C MET A 325 7.03 -2.21 -22.14
N PRO A 326 7.51 -1.08 -22.73
CA PRO A 326 8.47 -1.15 -23.84
C PRO A 326 9.76 -1.91 -23.50
N MET A 327 10.24 -1.82 -22.25
CA MET A 327 11.43 -2.59 -21.80
C MET A 327 11.17 -4.10 -21.71
N PHE A 328 9.91 -4.51 -21.76
CA PHE A 328 9.44 -5.90 -21.81
C PHE A 328 8.93 -6.30 -23.20
N GLY A 329 9.18 -5.46 -24.23
CA GLY A 329 8.91 -5.77 -25.63
C GLY A 329 7.53 -5.37 -26.15
N LYS A 330 6.79 -4.47 -25.48
CA LYS A 330 5.44 -4.05 -25.91
C LYS A 330 5.35 -3.58 -27.37
N ASP A 331 6.35 -2.86 -27.83
CA ASP A 331 6.41 -2.28 -29.18
C ASP A 331 7.31 -3.08 -30.14
N ASP A 332 7.79 -4.24 -29.70
CA ASP A 332 8.55 -5.16 -30.55
C ASP A 332 7.63 -6.11 -31.29
N LYS A 333 7.95 -6.41 -32.55
CA LYS A 333 7.17 -7.34 -33.40
C LYS A 333 7.10 -8.77 -32.83
N HIS A 334 8.05 -9.16 -31.99
CA HIS A 334 8.12 -10.44 -31.29
C HIS A 334 7.56 -10.36 -29.86
N GLY A 335 7.06 -9.20 -29.45
CA GLY A 335 6.44 -8.96 -28.14
C GLY A 335 5.16 -9.75 -27.89
N LEU A 336 4.65 -9.64 -26.67
CA LEU A 336 3.31 -10.10 -26.33
C LEU A 336 2.25 -9.17 -26.95
N PRO A 337 1.00 -9.61 -27.09
CA PRO A 337 -0.07 -8.69 -27.48
C PRO A 337 -0.31 -7.61 -26.41
N LEU A 338 -0.76 -6.42 -26.80
CA LEU A 338 -0.98 -5.28 -25.88
C LEU A 338 -1.82 -5.63 -24.64
N HIS A 339 -2.84 -6.47 -24.80
CA HIS A 339 -3.69 -6.87 -23.69
C HIS A 339 -2.92 -7.63 -22.60
N ALA A 340 -1.87 -8.38 -22.95
CA ALA A 340 -1.05 -9.09 -21.97
C ALA A 340 -0.25 -8.12 -21.08
N TYR A 341 0.29 -7.05 -21.67
CA TYR A 341 0.97 -6.00 -20.90
C TYR A 341 -0.01 -5.22 -20.01
N ARG A 342 -1.23 -4.94 -20.50
CA ARG A 342 -2.29 -4.33 -19.68
C ARG A 342 -2.69 -5.26 -18.52
N SER A 343 -2.79 -6.56 -18.78
CA SER A 343 -3.04 -7.56 -17.74
C SER A 343 -1.93 -7.57 -16.68
N ALA A 344 -0.67 -7.42 -17.08
CA ALA A 344 0.47 -7.31 -16.15
C ALA A 344 0.42 -6.04 -15.28
N ALA A 345 0.01 -4.91 -15.85
CA ALA A 345 -0.09 -3.64 -15.16
C ALA A 345 -1.31 -3.54 -14.21
N GLN A 346 -2.40 -4.27 -14.50
CA GLN A 346 -3.63 -4.24 -13.69
C GLN A 346 -3.55 -5.22 -12.51
N ILE A 347 -2.79 -4.86 -11.47
CA ILE A 347 -2.51 -5.74 -10.32
C ILE A 347 -3.75 -6.10 -9.48
N SER A 348 -4.77 -5.23 -9.46
CA SER A 348 -6.02 -5.46 -8.71
C SER A 348 -6.96 -6.47 -9.39
N ALA A 349 -6.75 -6.75 -10.68
CA ALA A 349 -7.55 -7.71 -11.44
C ALA A 349 -6.86 -9.10 -11.43
N LEU A 350 -7.15 -9.91 -10.40
CA LEU A 350 -6.54 -11.22 -10.20
C LEU A 350 -6.69 -12.17 -11.40
N SER A 351 -7.83 -12.11 -12.10
CA SER A 351 -8.07 -12.88 -13.32
C SER A 351 -7.09 -12.49 -14.43
N LEU A 352 -6.87 -11.19 -14.64
CA LEU A 352 -5.94 -10.68 -15.65
C LEU A 352 -4.49 -11.02 -15.31
N GLN A 353 -4.07 -10.89 -14.04
CA GLN A 353 -2.74 -11.28 -13.59
C GLN A 353 -2.47 -12.77 -13.87
N ARG A 354 -3.44 -13.63 -13.59
CA ARG A 354 -3.35 -15.06 -13.90
C ARG A 354 -3.21 -15.31 -15.41
N ASP A 355 -3.94 -14.57 -16.23
CA ASP A 355 -3.89 -14.70 -17.68
C ASP A 355 -2.56 -14.18 -18.26
N PHE A 356 -1.95 -13.16 -17.63
CA PHE A 356 -0.60 -12.69 -17.96
C PHE A 356 0.47 -13.75 -17.68
N VAL A 357 0.44 -14.37 -16.49
CA VAL A 357 1.41 -15.42 -16.11
C VAL A 357 1.39 -16.57 -17.11
N LYS A 358 0.21 -16.93 -17.63
CA LYS A 358 0.02 -18.02 -18.61
C LYS A 358 0.47 -17.70 -20.04
N GLN A 359 0.81 -16.45 -20.38
CA GLN A 359 1.17 -16.08 -21.75
C GLN A 359 2.37 -16.88 -22.27
N ASP A 360 2.33 -17.35 -23.51
CA ASP A 360 3.47 -18.06 -24.09
C ASP A 360 4.59 -17.07 -24.47
N LEU A 361 5.82 -17.39 -24.04
CA LEU A 361 7.02 -16.62 -24.33
C LEU A 361 7.88 -17.24 -25.44
N ALA A 362 7.41 -18.29 -26.13
CA ALA A 362 8.18 -18.99 -27.16
C ALA A 362 8.70 -18.06 -28.26
N ARG A 363 7.83 -17.17 -28.75
CA ARG A 363 8.13 -16.21 -29.82
C ARG A 363 8.88 -14.95 -29.36
N VAL A 364 8.95 -14.71 -28.06
CA VAL A 364 9.58 -13.51 -27.49
C VAL A 364 11.10 -13.66 -27.55
N ILE A 365 11.77 -12.62 -28.03
CA ILE A 365 13.24 -12.57 -28.17
C ILE A 365 13.92 -12.01 -26.91
N GLU A 366 15.22 -12.22 -26.79
CA GLU A 366 16.02 -11.58 -25.73
C GLU A 366 16.26 -10.07 -26.04
N PRO A 367 16.38 -9.21 -25.02
CA PRO A 367 16.31 -9.51 -23.58
C PRO A 367 14.87 -9.58 -23.02
N PHE A 368 13.85 -9.27 -23.83
CA PHE A 368 12.45 -9.18 -23.38
C PHE A 368 11.94 -10.49 -22.77
N LYS A 369 12.37 -11.63 -23.30
CA LYS A 369 11.99 -12.95 -22.80
C LYS A 369 12.47 -13.15 -21.36
N THR A 370 13.74 -12.86 -21.07
CA THR A 370 14.28 -12.95 -19.71
C THR A 370 13.57 -11.98 -18.75
N ARG A 371 13.38 -10.73 -19.17
CA ARG A 371 12.67 -9.72 -18.36
C ARG A 371 11.22 -10.11 -18.08
N LEU A 372 10.51 -10.65 -19.07
CA LEU A 372 9.13 -11.14 -18.90
C LEU A 372 9.06 -12.39 -18.02
N LYS A 373 10.07 -13.27 -18.05
CA LYS A 373 10.14 -14.39 -17.10
C LYS A 373 10.23 -13.87 -15.66
N ARG A 374 11.11 -12.88 -15.40
CA ARG A 374 11.21 -12.21 -14.09
C ARG A 374 9.92 -11.52 -13.70
N LEU A 375 9.31 -10.75 -14.61
CA LEU A 375 8.05 -10.06 -14.33
C LEU A 375 6.90 -11.01 -13.96
N LYS A 376 6.94 -12.26 -14.43
CA LYS A 376 5.95 -13.30 -14.09
C LYS A 376 6.19 -13.98 -12.74
N GLU A 377 7.33 -13.74 -12.09
CA GLU A 377 7.60 -14.25 -10.74
C GLU A 377 6.66 -13.61 -9.72
N LYS A 378 6.37 -14.34 -8.62
CA LYS A 378 5.40 -13.91 -7.59
C LYS A 378 5.76 -12.50 -7.10
N GLY A 379 4.77 -11.59 -7.06
CA GLY A 379 4.93 -10.25 -6.50
C GLY A 379 5.71 -9.25 -7.37
N THR A 380 6.32 -9.69 -8.48
CA THR A 380 7.15 -8.80 -9.32
C THR A 380 6.31 -7.75 -10.05
N THR A 381 5.10 -8.10 -10.51
CA THR A 381 4.15 -7.12 -11.08
C THR A 381 3.70 -6.07 -10.05
N VAL A 382 3.56 -6.46 -8.78
CA VAL A 382 3.22 -5.57 -7.67
C VAL A 382 4.38 -4.61 -7.39
N ARG A 383 5.61 -5.10 -7.34
CA ARG A 383 6.82 -4.28 -7.20
C ARG A 383 6.95 -3.27 -8.34
N LEU A 384 6.80 -3.71 -9.59
CA LEU A 384 6.82 -2.82 -10.74
C LEU A 384 5.71 -1.77 -10.69
N ASN A 385 4.48 -2.15 -10.31
CA ASN A 385 3.39 -1.19 -10.18
C ASN A 385 3.70 -0.09 -9.14
N ARG A 386 4.33 -0.44 -8.01
CA ARG A 386 4.77 0.52 -7.00
C ARG A 386 5.86 1.46 -7.52
N ASP A 387 6.84 0.94 -8.27
CA ASP A 387 7.86 1.80 -8.89
C ASP A 387 7.20 2.80 -9.85
N ILE A 388 6.17 2.39 -10.59
CA ILE A 388 5.41 3.25 -11.50
C ILE A 388 4.52 4.25 -10.76
N GLU A 389 3.86 3.86 -9.67
CA GLU A 389 3.13 4.81 -8.80
C GLU A 389 4.07 5.90 -8.28
N GLN A 390 5.27 5.51 -7.83
CA GLN A 390 6.27 6.46 -7.35
C GLN A 390 6.81 7.31 -8.51
N LEU A 391 7.01 6.74 -9.71
CA LEU A 391 7.41 7.49 -10.90
C LEU A 391 6.37 8.55 -11.28
N LYS A 392 5.07 8.23 -11.21
CA LYS A 392 3.96 9.17 -11.42
C LYS A 392 3.99 10.32 -10.43
N ILE A 393 4.25 10.03 -9.15
CA ILE A 393 4.31 11.04 -8.08
C ILE A 393 5.46 12.02 -8.36
N ASP A 394 6.67 11.52 -8.63
CA ASP A 394 7.83 12.39 -8.93
C ASP A 394 7.57 13.24 -10.18
N LEU A 395 7.05 12.65 -11.26
CA LEU A 395 6.73 13.37 -12.50
C LEU A 395 5.61 14.41 -12.36
N SER A 396 4.86 14.37 -11.26
CA SER A 396 3.87 15.42 -10.97
C SER A 396 4.52 16.71 -10.47
N GLY A 397 5.76 16.66 -9.99
CA GLY A 397 6.57 17.82 -9.58
C GLY A 397 7.77 18.11 -10.48
N ASP A 398 8.34 17.08 -11.11
CA ASP A 398 9.57 17.14 -11.89
C ASP A 398 9.33 16.88 -13.38
N SER A 399 10.12 17.51 -14.25
CA SER A 399 10.04 17.29 -15.70
C SER A 399 10.60 15.94 -16.16
N TYR A 400 11.35 15.25 -15.30
CA TYR A 400 12.00 13.98 -15.56
C TYR A 400 12.18 13.20 -14.27
N ALA A 401 11.94 11.88 -14.31
CA ALA A 401 12.15 10.99 -13.18
C ALA A 401 12.57 9.58 -13.64
N SER A 402 13.09 8.78 -12.70
CA SER A 402 13.51 7.41 -13.00
C SER A 402 13.41 6.45 -11.82
N ARG A 403 13.33 5.14 -12.10
CA ARG A 403 13.37 4.05 -11.12
C ARG A 403 14.27 2.92 -11.56
N GLU A 404 15.02 2.38 -10.61
CA GLU A 404 15.88 1.22 -10.80
C GLU A 404 15.06 -0.07 -10.73
N LEU A 405 15.33 -0.98 -11.66
CA LEU A 405 14.64 -2.26 -11.84
C LEU A 405 15.63 -3.43 -11.79
N ASP A 406 16.64 -3.36 -10.91
CA ASP A 406 17.69 -4.38 -10.79
C ASP A 406 17.15 -5.79 -10.48
N TYR A 407 15.96 -5.87 -9.87
CA TYR A 407 15.24 -7.11 -9.60
C TYR A 407 14.69 -7.78 -10.88
N ILE A 408 14.64 -7.06 -12.01
CA ILE A 408 14.32 -7.61 -13.34
C ILE A 408 15.60 -7.96 -14.09
N GLU A 409 16.52 -7.00 -14.16
CA GLU A 409 17.80 -7.11 -14.86
C GLU A 409 18.76 -6.08 -14.26
N PRO A 410 20.02 -6.44 -13.96
CA PRO A 410 20.99 -5.50 -13.40
C PRO A 410 21.12 -4.23 -14.24
N GLU A 411 21.14 -3.07 -13.58
CA GLU A 411 21.25 -1.73 -14.18
C GLU A 411 20.05 -1.32 -15.07
N LEU A 412 18.98 -2.12 -15.11
CA LEU A 412 17.77 -1.74 -15.81
C LEU A 412 17.10 -0.57 -15.10
N ARG A 413 16.70 0.45 -15.85
CA ARG A 413 16.05 1.65 -15.32
C ARG A 413 14.86 2.03 -16.20
N VAL A 414 13.72 2.28 -15.57
CA VAL A 414 12.62 3.01 -16.23
C VAL A 414 12.85 4.50 -16.08
N THR A 415 12.73 5.23 -17.17
CA THR A 415 12.86 6.68 -17.23
C THR A 415 11.65 7.25 -17.93
N ALA A 416 11.14 8.38 -17.47
CA ALA A 416 10.05 9.08 -18.13
C ALA A 416 10.21 10.59 -17.94
N ASP A 417 9.64 11.33 -18.87
CA ASP A 417 9.52 12.78 -18.81
C ASP A 417 8.04 13.20 -18.62
N SER A 418 7.81 14.49 -18.49
CA SER A 418 6.46 15.05 -18.37
C SER A 418 5.55 14.75 -19.55
N ASN A 419 6.09 14.56 -20.77
CA ASN A 419 5.28 14.25 -21.96
C ASN A 419 4.70 12.83 -21.90
N VAL A 420 5.47 11.88 -21.36
CA VAL A 420 5.01 10.52 -21.11
C VAL A 420 3.90 10.53 -20.06
N LEU A 421 4.03 11.31 -18.97
CA LEU A 421 2.96 11.48 -17.99
C LEU A 421 1.73 12.13 -18.62
N GLU A 422 1.88 13.22 -19.37
CA GLU A 422 0.78 13.92 -20.03
C GLU A 422 -0.01 12.94 -20.91
N THR A 423 0.69 12.17 -21.76
CA THR A 423 0.06 11.16 -22.61
C THR A 423 -0.68 10.10 -21.81
N SER A 424 -0.08 9.64 -20.71
CA SER A 424 -0.65 8.60 -19.83
C SER A 424 -1.87 9.10 -19.05
N THR A 425 -1.97 10.42 -18.81
CA THR A 425 -3.12 11.02 -18.09
C THR A 425 -4.33 11.30 -18.99
N ARG A 426 -4.17 11.26 -20.32
CA ARG A 426 -5.23 11.72 -21.27
C ARG A 426 -6.56 11.03 -21.08
N ARG A 427 -6.56 9.71 -20.90
CA ARG A 427 -7.80 8.94 -20.70
C ARG A 427 -8.48 9.34 -19.39
N PHE A 428 -7.72 9.31 -18.30
CA PHE A 428 -8.20 9.73 -16.98
C PHE A 428 -8.77 11.15 -17.01
N LEU A 429 -8.05 12.12 -17.58
CA LEU A 429 -8.51 13.52 -17.66
C LEU A 429 -9.76 13.70 -18.52
N LYS A 430 -9.91 12.90 -19.57
CA LYS A 430 -11.14 12.90 -20.38
C LYS A 430 -12.33 12.44 -19.54
N ASP A 431 -12.22 11.30 -18.88
CA ASP A 431 -13.30 10.72 -18.07
C ASP A 431 -13.62 11.63 -16.87
N PHE A 432 -12.58 12.17 -16.21
CA PHE A 432 -12.70 13.15 -15.14
C PHE A 432 -13.42 14.43 -15.57
N ARG A 433 -13.00 15.04 -16.69
CA ARG A 433 -13.65 16.24 -17.22
C ARG A 433 -15.12 15.98 -17.56
N MET A 434 -15.44 14.83 -18.15
CA MET A 434 -16.83 14.44 -18.44
C MET A 434 -17.68 14.34 -17.17
N LEU A 435 -17.15 13.74 -16.10
CA LEU A 435 -17.83 13.68 -14.80
C LEU A 435 -18.05 15.08 -14.22
N LEU A 436 -17.02 15.93 -14.19
CA LEU A 436 -17.13 17.29 -13.67
C LEU A 436 -18.14 18.13 -14.47
N GLN A 437 -18.17 18.00 -15.80
CA GLN A 437 -19.12 18.69 -16.66
C GLN A 437 -20.56 18.23 -16.41
N LYS A 438 -20.78 16.93 -16.19
CA LYS A 438 -22.09 16.41 -15.78
C LYS A 438 -22.54 17.03 -14.45
N VAL A 439 -21.68 17.02 -13.44
CA VAL A 439 -21.96 17.65 -12.13
C VAL A 439 -22.28 19.13 -12.31
N ARG A 440 -21.47 19.87 -13.07
CA ARG A 440 -21.67 21.30 -13.33
C ARG A 440 -23.03 21.60 -13.98
N ALA A 441 -23.46 20.77 -14.92
CA ALA A 441 -24.75 20.92 -15.60
C ALA A 441 -25.93 20.71 -14.65
N GLU A 442 -25.81 19.77 -13.71
CA GLU A 442 -26.88 19.47 -12.73
C GLU A 442 -26.99 20.53 -11.63
N LEU A 443 -25.91 21.27 -11.32
CA LEU A 443 -25.87 22.30 -10.26
C LEU A 443 -26.45 23.68 -10.63
N SER A 444 -27.01 23.87 -11.83
CA SER A 444 -27.89 25.01 -12.21
C SER A 444 -27.46 26.42 -11.69
N ASN A 445 -26.34 26.94 -12.19
CA ASN A 445 -25.71 28.25 -11.82
C ASN A 445 -25.13 28.37 -10.39
N ALA A 446 -25.15 27.33 -9.55
CA ALA A 446 -24.47 27.39 -8.26
C ALA A 446 -22.95 27.62 -8.44
N VAL A 447 -22.35 28.43 -7.57
CA VAL A 447 -20.90 28.63 -7.48
C VAL A 447 -20.45 28.16 -6.10
N PRO A 448 -20.39 26.84 -5.86
CA PRO A 448 -20.01 26.31 -4.56
C PRO A 448 -18.52 26.52 -4.32
N VAL A 449 -18.11 26.46 -3.04
CA VAL A 449 -16.70 26.22 -2.70
C VAL A 449 -16.37 24.79 -3.10
N VAL A 450 -15.29 24.58 -3.85
CA VAL A 450 -14.84 23.24 -4.25
C VAL A 450 -13.80 22.75 -3.25
N PHE A 451 -14.15 21.77 -2.45
CA PHE A 451 -13.23 21.15 -1.49
C PHE A 451 -12.68 19.84 -2.09
N MET A 452 -11.36 19.72 -2.18
CA MET A 452 -10.71 18.57 -2.79
C MET A 452 -9.95 17.73 -1.75
N THR A 453 -10.09 16.40 -1.80
CA THR A 453 -9.37 15.44 -0.96
C THR A 453 -9.01 14.17 -1.75
N GLY A 454 -8.36 13.21 -1.09
CA GLY A 454 -7.85 11.99 -1.70
C GLY A 454 -6.47 12.18 -2.34
N GLY A 455 -5.65 11.12 -2.34
CA GLY A 455 -4.24 11.21 -2.71
C GLY A 455 -3.95 11.81 -4.09
N MET A 456 -4.88 11.63 -5.05
CA MET A 456 -4.77 12.08 -6.43
C MET A 456 -5.14 13.57 -6.60
N SER A 457 -5.85 14.18 -5.64
CA SER A 457 -6.16 15.62 -5.65
C SER A 457 -4.92 16.52 -5.63
N ARG A 458 -3.77 15.98 -5.18
CA ARG A 458 -2.48 16.68 -5.16
C ARG A 458 -1.86 16.88 -6.55
N ALA A 459 -2.32 16.13 -7.55
CA ALA A 459 -1.74 16.21 -8.89
C ALA A 459 -2.10 17.55 -9.57
N PRO A 460 -1.12 18.32 -10.10
CA PRO A 460 -1.40 19.63 -10.68
C PRO A 460 -2.38 19.60 -11.85
N TYR A 461 -2.34 18.54 -12.68
CA TYR A 461 -3.25 18.38 -13.81
C TYR A 461 -4.70 18.09 -13.38
N VAL A 462 -4.90 17.51 -12.20
CA VAL A 462 -6.24 17.32 -11.61
C VAL A 462 -6.80 18.65 -11.14
N GLN A 463 -6.01 19.42 -10.39
CA GLN A 463 -6.40 20.75 -9.91
C GLN A 463 -6.71 21.70 -11.08
N ALA A 464 -5.87 21.69 -12.11
CA ALA A 464 -6.09 22.50 -13.31
C ALA A 464 -7.43 22.17 -14.00
N CYS A 465 -7.78 20.88 -14.12
CA CYS A 465 -9.05 20.46 -14.69
C CYS A 465 -10.25 20.91 -13.85
N VAL A 466 -10.16 20.83 -12.52
CA VAL A 466 -11.21 21.32 -11.62
C VAL A 466 -11.38 22.83 -11.74
N CYS A 467 -10.29 23.60 -11.71
CA CYS A 467 -10.30 25.05 -11.87
C CYS A 467 -10.88 25.49 -13.23
N GLU A 468 -10.63 24.71 -14.29
CA GLU A 468 -11.19 24.97 -15.63
C GLU A 468 -12.71 24.78 -15.65
N VAL A 469 -13.22 23.65 -15.12
CA VAL A 469 -14.65 23.32 -15.17
C VAL A 469 -15.48 24.15 -14.19
N PHE A 470 -14.94 24.44 -13.02
CA PHE A 470 -15.57 25.23 -11.96
C PHE A 470 -14.94 26.63 -11.85
N ALA A 471 -14.68 27.26 -13.00
CA ALA A 471 -14.17 28.62 -13.03
C ALA A 471 -15.06 29.58 -12.22
N GLY A 472 -14.46 30.32 -11.30
CA GLY A 472 -15.14 31.24 -10.39
C GLY A 472 -15.50 30.67 -9.02
N SER A 473 -15.38 29.36 -8.81
CA SER A 473 -15.44 28.75 -7.48
C SER A 473 -14.11 28.93 -6.75
N GLU A 474 -14.18 29.16 -5.44
CA GLU A 474 -13.02 29.00 -4.55
C GLU A 474 -12.66 27.52 -4.46
N VAL A 475 -11.36 27.19 -4.57
CA VAL A 475 -10.86 25.81 -4.42
C VAL A 475 -10.10 25.70 -3.10
N VAL A 476 -10.55 24.80 -2.24
CA VAL A 476 -9.95 24.50 -0.93
C VAL A 476 -9.36 23.11 -0.96
N MET A 477 -8.08 22.99 -0.60
CA MET A 477 -7.41 21.70 -0.48
C MET A 477 -7.56 21.16 0.93
N GLY A 478 -8.19 20.00 1.06
CA GLY A 478 -8.27 19.26 2.31
C GLY A 478 -7.03 18.41 2.57
N ASP A 479 -7.00 17.77 3.74
CA ASP A 479 -6.04 16.71 4.01
C ASP A 479 -6.33 15.51 3.09
N ALA A 480 -5.43 15.27 2.14
CA ALA A 480 -5.53 14.22 1.14
C ALA A 480 -5.39 12.79 1.70
N SER A 481 -4.94 12.64 2.95
CA SER A 481 -4.71 11.35 3.60
C SER A 481 -5.68 11.07 4.74
N LEU A 482 -6.13 12.11 5.46
CA LEU A 482 -6.96 11.94 6.67
C LEU A 482 -8.34 12.61 6.59
N GLY A 483 -8.64 13.32 5.49
CA GLY A 483 -9.92 14.04 5.36
C GLY A 483 -11.14 13.13 5.46
N VAL A 484 -11.14 12.00 4.74
CA VAL A 484 -12.26 11.04 4.75
C VAL A 484 -12.40 10.39 6.12
N VAL A 485 -11.31 9.86 6.70
CA VAL A 485 -11.36 9.14 7.97
C VAL A 485 -11.77 10.02 9.15
N ALA A 486 -11.39 11.31 9.13
CA ALA A 486 -11.84 12.26 10.13
C ALA A 486 -13.36 12.40 10.14
N GLY A 487 -13.98 12.52 8.96
CA GLY A 487 -15.42 12.59 8.82
C GLY A 487 -16.14 11.28 9.19
N LEU A 488 -15.54 10.12 8.88
CA LEU A 488 -16.06 8.82 9.32
C LEU A 488 -16.10 8.72 10.85
N ALA A 489 -15.06 9.18 11.54
CA ALA A 489 -15.00 9.18 12.99
C ALA A 489 -16.01 10.16 13.62
N GLN A 490 -16.23 11.32 13.02
CA GLN A 490 -17.25 12.29 13.45
C GLN A 490 -18.66 11.72 13.30
N PHE A 491 -18.96 11.12 12.15
CA PHE A 491 -20.23 10.44 11.90
C PHE A 491 -20.46 9.29 12.88
N ALA A 492 -19.42 8.49 13.16
CA ALA A 492 -19.48 7.41 14.15
C ALA A 492 -19.88 7.89 15.55
N ALA A 493 -19.48 9.10 15.95
CA ALA A 493 -19.84 9.69 17.24
C ALA A 493 -21.22 10.38 17.25
N ALA A 494 -21.63 10.96 16.13
CA ALA A 494 -22.94 11.62 16.00
C ALA A 494 -24.11 10.64 16.23
N GLN A 495 -23.91 9.35 15.95
CA GLN A 495 -24.94 8.30 16.05
C GLN A 495 -24.86 7.48 17.36
N GLY A 496 -24.56 8.12 18.49
CA GLY A 496 -24.51 7.44 19.80
C GLY A 496 -25.78 6.62 20.11
N PRO A 497 -25.70 5.56 20.95
CA PRO A 497 -26.78 4.61 21.15
C PRO A 497 -28.09 5.32 21.56
N GLY A 498 -29.11 5.22 20.71
CA GLY A 498 -30.46 5.77 20.96
C GLY A 498 -30.90 6.92 20.04
N GLN A 499 -30.10 7.37 19.07
CA GLN A 499 -30.58 8.29 18.03
C GLN A 499 -30.98 7.52 16.75
N PRO A 500 -32.13 7.87 16.12
CA PRO A 500 -32.53 7.25 14.86
C PRO A 500 -31.52 7.59 13.77
N ALA A 501 -31.18 6.60 12.95
CA ALA A 501 -30.32 6.78 11.78
C ALA A 501 -30.86 7.94 10.92
N PRO A 502 -29.99 8.85 10.45
CA PRO A 502 -30.42 9.95 9.60
C PRO A 502 -31.00 9.36 8.32
N HIS A 503 -32.11 9.92 7.86
CA HIS A 503 -32.72 9.56 6.58
C HIS A 503 -31.66 9.68 5.48
N THR A 504 -31.10 8.55 5.05
CA THR A 504 -30.46 8.44 3.75
C THR A 504 -31.53 8.77 2.74
N TYR A 505 -31.43 9.94 2.11
CA TYR A 505 -32.18 10.22 0.90
C TYR A 505 -31.72 9.19 -0.16
N GLU A 506 -32.41 8.05 -0.21
CA GLU A 506 -32.46 7.24 -1.42
C GLU A 506 -33.16 8.12 -2.44
N GLY A 507 -32.36 8.74 -3.31
CA GLY A 507 -32.87 9.44 -4.47
C GLY A 507 -33.88 8.54 -5.16
N ALA A 508 -35.07 9.09 -5.39
CA ALA A 508 -36.17 8.40 -6.03
C ALA A 508 -35.72 7.80 -7.37
N ASP A 509 -35.41 6.51 -7.34
CA ASP A 509 -35.32 5.68 -8.53
C ASP A 509 -36.76 5.52 -9.03
N LYS A 510 -37.25 6.52 -9.77
CA LYS A 510 -38.46 6.38 -10.59
C LYS A 510 -38.09 5.50 -11.79
N GLY A 511 -37.82 4.23 -11.51
CA GLY A 511 -37.98 3.17 -12.49
C GLY A 511 -39.46 3.14 -12.86
N LEU A 512 -39.77 3.50 -14.10
CA LEU A 512 -41.07 3.23 -14.70
C LEU A 512 -41.40 1.76 -14.45
N SER A 513 -42.59 1.51 -13.89
CA SER A 513 -43.03 0.14 -13.66
C SER A 513 -43.20 -0.58 -14.99
N ILE A 514 -42.95 -1.89 -15.03
CA ILE A 514 -43.15 -2.74 -16.20
C ILE A 514 -44.61 -2.67 -16.72
N GLU A 515 -45.57 -2.28 -15.88
CA GLU A 515 -46.97 -2.06 -16.26
C GLU A 515 -47.19 -0.75 -17.04
N GLU A 516 -46.29 0.24 -16.95
CA GLU A 516 -46.37 1.50 -17.70
C GLU A 516 -45.74 1.41 -19.10
N ILE A 517 -45.00 0.34 -19.41
CA ILE A 517 -44.39 0.10 -20.73
C ILE A 517 -45.34 -0.64 -21.69
N LEU A 518 -46.39 -1.29 -21.18
CA LEU A 518 -47.29 -2.15 -22.00
C LEU A 518 -48.65 -1.52 -22.33
N CYS A 519 -48.92 -0.28 -21.94
CA CYS A 519 -50.20 0.40 -22.18
C CYS A 519 -50.03 1.84 -22.68
N ARG A 520 -49.39 2.04 -23.84
CA ARG A 520 -49.69 3.18 -24.72
C ARG A 520 -49.58 2.75 -26.19
N ASP A 521 -50.70 2.94 -26.87
CA ASP A 521 -50.91 2.80 -28.32
C ASP A 521 -49.97 3.66 -29.17
#